data_AF-A0A2S0XQR6-F1
#
_entry.id   AF-A0A2S0XQR6-F1
#
_cell.length_a   1.000
_cell.length_b   1.000
_cell.length_c   1.000
_cell.angle_alpha   90.00
_cell.angle_beta   90.00
_cell.angle_gamma   90.00
#
_symmetry.space_group_name_H-M   'P 1'
#
loop_
_entity.id
_entity.type
_entity.pdbx_description
1 polymer ?
#
loop_
_entity_poly.entity_id
_entity_poly.type
_entity_poly.pdbx_seq_one_letter_code
_entity_poly.pdbx_strand_id
1 'polypeptide(L)'
;MTTKHSPLSALKAQADKIAQTLKAAERGEKIDVRFAEKIDAARGNESFRVGILMDDKVITIDMPWVTVRSTSEVGLAEYILNLMREARHAVN
;
A
#
# COMPACT_ATOMS: atom_id res chain seq x y z
N MET A 1 -12.47 3.40 -7.34
CA MET A 1 -12.11 4.82 -7.42
C MET A 1 -12.38 5.42 -6.05
N THR A 2 -11.36 5.93 -5.37
CA THR A 2 -11.41 6.33 -3.95
C THR A 2 -10.99 7.79 -3.80
N THR A 3 -11.70 8.53 -2.95
CA THR A 3 -11.46 9.95 -2.61
C THR A 3 -11.46 10.10 -1.09
N LYS A 4 -11.08 11.27 -0.56
CA LYS A 4 -11.31 11.62 0.86
C LYS A 4 -12.77 11.48 1.35
N HIS A 5 -13.75 11.42 0.45
CA HIS A 5 -15.17 11.25 0.79
C HIS A 5 -15.66 9.82 0.60
N SER A 6 -14.82 8.91 0.09
CA SER A 6 -15.23 7.53 -0.13
C SER A 6 -15.60 6.83 1.18
N PRO A 7 -16.58 5.90 1.13
CA PRO A 7 -16.95 5.12 2.30
C PRO A 7 -15.75 4.29 2.78
N LEU A 8 -15.69 4.05 4.11
CA LEU A 8 -14.60 3.28 4.72
C LEU A 8 -14.44 1.89 4.11
N SER A 9 -15.55 1.27 3.65
CA SER A 9 -15.52 -0.02 2.95
C SER A 9 -14.73 0.03 1.64
N ALA A 10 -14.79 1.14 0.88
CA ALA A 10 -14.03 1.31 -0.35
C ALA A 10 -12.54 1.54 -0.08
N LEU A 11 -12.20 2.31 0.97
CA LEU A 11 -10.82 2.49 1.42
C LEU A 11 -10.23 1.16 1.91
N LYS A 12 -11.01 0.39 2.68
CA LYS A 12 -10.62 -0.94 3.15
C LYS A 12 -10.36 -1.88 1.98
N ALA A 13 -11.26 -1.95 1.01
CA ALA A 13 -11.08 -2.80 -0.18
C ALA A 13 -9.83 -2.42 -1.01
N GLN A 14 -9.45 -1.14 -1.02
CA GLN A 14 -8.20 -0.72 -1.66
C GLN A 14 -6.98 -1.11 -0.80
N ALA A 15 -7.03 -0.91 0.51
CA ALA A 15 -5.96 -1.28 1.43
C ALA A 15 -5.69 -2.78 1.40
N ASP A 16 -6.74 -3.62 1.42
CA ASP A 16 -6.65 -5.07 1.31
C ASP A 16 -5.94 -5.50 0.02
N LYS A 17 -6.31 -4.90 -1.13
CA LYS A 17 -5.66 -5.19 -2.42
C LYS A 17 -4.18 -4.80 -2.45
N ILE A 18 -3.83 -3.68 -1.84
CA ILE A 18 -2.43 -3.26 -1.76
C ILE A 18 -1.65 -4.23 -0.88
N ALA A 19 -2.18 -4.59 0.30
CA ALA A 19 -1.55 -5.55 1.20
C ALA A 19 -1.34 -6.91 0.53
N GLN A 20 -2.34 -7.42 -0.19
CA GLN A 20 -2.23 -8.64 -1.01
C GLN A 20 -1.12 -8.54 -2.05
N THR A 21 -1.05 -7.43 -2.77
CA THR A 21 -0.02 -7.21 -3.78
C THR A 21 1.38 -7.17 -3.17
N LEU A 22 1.54 -6.53 -2.01
CA LEU A 22 2.82 -6.47 -1.29
C LEU A 22 3.25 -7.84 -0.76
N LYS A 23 2.30 -8.65 -0.30
CA LYS A 23 2.57 -10.03 0.14
C LYS A 23 2.86 -10.98 -1.01
N ALA A 24 2.15 -10.85 -2.12
CA ALA A 24 2.47 -11.57 -3.36
C ALA A 24 3.89 -11.21 -3.85
N ALA A 25 4.23 -9.92 -3.83
CA ALA A 25 5.57 -9.42 -4.14
C ALA A 25 6.66 -9.97 -3.20
N GLU A 26 6.39 -10.05 -1.89
CA GLU A 26 7.28 -10.66 -0.91
C GLU A 26 7.56 -12.14 -1.25
N ARG A 27 6.50 -12.89 -1.56
CA ARG A 27 6.56 -14.33 -1.89
C ARG A 27 7.19 -14.62 -3.25
N GLY A 28 7.36 -13.61 -4.10
CA GLY A 28 7.82 -13.78 -5.49
C GLY A 28 6.73 -14.30 -6.43
N GLU A 29 5.47 -14.09 -6.08
CA GLU A 29 4.34 -14.39 -6.95
C GLU A 29 4.27 -13.38 -8.11
N LYS A 30 3.62 -13.77 -9.22
CA LYS A 30 3.43 -12.90 -10.40
C LYS A 30 2.52 -11.73 -10.04
N ILE A 31 3.14 -10.59 -9.76
CA ILE A 31 2.49 -9.28 -9.69
C ILE A 31 2.40 -8.64 -11.08
N ASP A 32 1.50 -7.66 -11.22
CA ASP A 32 1.35 -6.89 -12.46
C ASP A 32 2.70 -6.30 -12.90
N VAL A 33 3.00 -6.41 -14.19
CA VAL A 33 4.27 -6.03 -14.82
C VAL A 33 4.66 -4.59 -14.49
N ARG A 34 3.67 -3.70 -14.33
CA ARG A 34 3.87 -2.29 -13.96
C ARG A 34 4.50 -2.09 -12.58
N PHE A 35 4.28 -3.03 -11.67
CA PHE A 35 4.85 -3.02 -10.32
C PHE A 35 6.05 -3.95 -10.20
N ALA A 36 6.12 -5.00 -11.02
CA ALA A 36 7.20 -5.99 -10.99
C ALA A 36 8.59 -5.36 -11.10
N GLU A 37 8.82 -4.48 -12.09
CA GLU A 37 10.12 -3.84 -12.29
C GLU A 37 10.53 -2.94 -11.11
N LYS A 38 9.57 -2.18 -10.56
CA LYS A 38 9.81 -1.28 -9.43
C LYS A 38 10.04 -2.04 -8.13
N ILE A 39 9.35 -3.16 -7.95
CA ILE A 39 9.49 -4.03 -6.79
C ILE A 39 10.81 -4.80 -6.84
N ASP A 40 11.21 -5.32 -8.00
CA ASP A 40 12.51 -5.97 -8.16
C ASP A 40 13.66 -4.98 -7.96
N ALA A 41 13.56 -3.76 -8.49
CA ALA A 41 14.52 -2.70 -8.20
C ALA A 41 14.56 -2.35 -6.71
N ALA A 42 13.41 -2.35 -6.04
CA ALA A 42 13.34 -2.07 -4.61
C ALA A 42 13.74 -3.24 -3.71
N ARG A 43 13.80 -4.49 -4.21
CA ARG A 43 14.36 -5.64 -3.47
C ARG A 43 15.86 -5.47 -3.18
N GLY A 44 16.56 -4.68 -4.00
CA GLY A 44 17.96 -4.31 -3.76
C GLY A 44 18.14 -3.26 -2.65
N ASN A 45 17.05 -2.65 -2.18
CA ASN A 45 17.06 -1.63 -1.12
C ASN A 45 16.40 -2.17 0.16
N GLU A 46 16.71 -1.55 1.30
CA GLU A 46 16.12 -1.94 2.60
C GLU A 46 14.63 -1.54 2.72
N SER A 47 14.24 -0.45 2.02
CA SER A 47 12.88 0.03 1.94
C SER A 47 12.41 0.24 0.50
N PHE A 48 11.10 0.28 0.33
CA PHE A 48 10.43 0.54 -0.93
C PHE A 48 9.32 1.57 -0.74
N ARG A 49 9.00 2.29 -1.81
CA ARG A 49 8.04 3.38 -1.78
C ARG A 49 6.73 2.98 -2.46
N VAL A 50 5.63 3.10 -1.74
CA VAL A 50 4.27 2.80 -2.23
C VAL A 50 3.51 4.09 -2.42
N GLY A 51 3.09 4.36 -3.66
CA GLY A 51 2.14 5.42 -3.97
C GLY A 51 0.72 4.87 -3.96
N ILE A 52 -0.10 5.30 -3.00
CA ILE A 52 -1.54 5.08 -2.99
C ILE A 52 -2.18 6.23 -3.76
N LEU A 53 -2.66 5.93 -4.95
CA LEU A 53 -3.47 6.88 -5.71
C LEU A 53 -4.90 6.90 -5.16
N MET A 54 -5.31 8.09 -4.74
CA MET A 54 -6.70 8.49 -4.57
C MET A 54 -6.98 9.60 -5.60
N ASP A 55 -8.24 9.78 -5.98
CA ASP A 55 -8.62 10.78 -6.98
C ASP A 55 -8.27 12.21 -6.57
N ASP A 56 -8.27 12.49 -5.26
CA ASP A 56 -8.00 13.83 -4.72
C ASP A 56 -6.53 14.02 -4.29
N LYS A 57 -5.75 12.95 -4.15
CA LYS A 57 -4.35 13.00 -3.70
C LYS A 57 -3.60 11.69 -3.92
N VAL A 58 -2.28 11.77 -3.95
CA VAL A 58 -1.40 10.60 -3.90
C VAL A 58 -0.73 10.53 -2.54
N ILE A 59 -0.98 9.47 -1.78
CA ILE A 59 -0.29 9.22 -0.51
C ILE A 59 0.94 8.38 -0.82
N THR A 60 2.11 8.88 -0.44
CA THR A 60 3.37 8.16 -0.67
C THR A 60 3.89 7.65 0.66
N ILE A 61 4.12 6.35 0.76
CA ILE A 61 4.57 5.67 1.98
C ILE A 61 5.94 5.07 1.69
N ASP A 62 6.91 5.37 2.54
CA ASP A 62 8.19 4.67 2.57
C ASP A 62 8.08 3.52 3.57
N MET A 63 8.27 2.29 3.11
CA MET A 63 8.07 1.09 3.92
C MET A 63 9.29 0.16 3.83
N PRO A 64 9.91 -0.22 4.96
CA PRO A 64 10.93 -1.25 5.00
C PRO A 64 10.37 -2.62 4.58
N TRP A 65 11.16 -3.42 3.84
CA TRP A 65 10.77 -4.80 3.52
C TRP A 65 10.60 -5.67 4.76
N VAL A 66 11.36 -5.38 5.82
CA VAL A 66 11.24 -6.05 7.12
C VAL A 66 9.82 -5.91 7.67
N THR A 67 9.21 -4.73 7.56
CA THR A 67 7.83 -4.50 8.00
C THR A 67 6.86 -5.38 7.23
N VAL A 68 7.01 -5.47 5.90
CA VAL A 68 6.16 -6.37 5.09
C VAL A 68 6.33 -7.82 5.53
N ARG A 69 7.56 -8.29 5.75
CA ARG A 69 7.84 -9.68 6.16
C ARG A 69 7.30 -10.00 7.55
N SER A 70 7.49 -9.10 8.51
CA SER A 70 7.12 -9.29 9.92
C SER A 70 5.63 -9.07 10.19
N THR A 71 4.92 -8.34 9.33
CA THR A 71 3.48 -8.06 9.51
C THR A 71 2.62 -9.03 8.70
N SER A 72 1.47 -9.43 9.26
CA SER A 72 0.47 -10.24 8.54
C SER A 72 -0.21 -9.41 7.44
N GLU A 73 -0.82 -10.07 6.45
CA GLU A 73 -1.57 -9.38 5.39
C GLU A 73 -2.66 -8.47 5.96
N VAL A 74 -3.39 -8.96 6.98
CA VAL A 74 -4.44 -8.20 7.67
C VAL A 74 -3.86 -6.97 8.39
N GLY A 75 -2.75 -7.14 9.11
CA GLY A 75 -2.09 -6.02 9.80
C GLY A 75 -1.56 -4.97 8.83
N LEU A 76 -1.07 -5.40 7.66
CA LEU A 76 -0.60 -4.50 6.61
C LEU A 76 -1.77 -3.72 5.99
N ALA A 77 -2.91 -4.38 5.76
CA ALA A 77 -4.11 -3.73 5.27
C ALA A 77 -4.65 -2.69 6.28
N GLU A 78 -4.67 -3.01 7.57
CA GLU A 78 -5.08 -2.06 8.62
C GLU A 78 -4.13 -0.86 8.72
N TYR A 79 -2.82 -1.10 8.61
CA TYR A 79 -1.82 -0.03 8.56
C TYR A 79 -2.07 0.92 7.39
N ILE A 80 -2.25 0.37 6.18
CA ILE A 80 -2.54 1.15 4.97
C ILE A 80 -3.88 1.91 5.10
N LEU A 81 -4.90 1.26 5.65
CA LEU A 81 -6.21 1.88 5.88
C LEU A 81 -6.09 3.07 6.84
N ASN A 82 -5.32 2.94 7.92
CA ASN A 82 -5.09 4.02 8.86
C ASN A 82 -4.37 5.19 8.20
N LEU A 83 -3.37 4.95 7.35
CA LEU A 83 -2.71 6.00 6.58
C LEU A 83 -3.65 6.72 5.60
N MET A 84 -4.52 5.98 4.92
CA MET A 84 -5.59 6.58 4.09
C MET A 84 -6.54 7.44 4.92
N ARG A 85 -6.84 7.04 6.17
CA ARG A 85 -7.68 7.80 7.11
C ARG A 85 -6.96 9.05 7.63
N GLU A 86 -5.70 8.95 8.02
CA GLU A 86 -4.91 10.10 8.46
C GLU A 86 -4.78 11.12 7.33
N ALA A 87 -4.49 10.68 6.11
CA ALA A 87 -4.47 11.53 4.94
C ALA A 87 -5.84 12.17 4.62
N ARG A 88 -6.95 11.52 4.98
CA ARG A 88 -8.29 12.11 4.92
C ARG A 88 -8.47 13.24 5.95
N HIS A 89 -7.87 13.12 7.13
CA HIS A 89 -7.94 14.11 8.21
C HIS A 89 -6.89 15.22 8.12
N ALA A 90 -5.78 15.02 7.41
CA ALA A 90 -4.67 15.97 7.26
C ALA A 90 -4.99 17.19 6.37
N VAL A 91 -6.27 17.52 6.17
CA VAL A 91 -6.69 18.78 5.53
C VAL A 91 -6.96 19.78 6.63
N ASN A 92 -5.93 20.59 6.95
CA ASN A 92 -6.07 21.89 7.57
C ASN A 92 -5.68 22.95 6.53
#